data_AF-A0A0J7I9W7-F1
#
_entry.id   AF-A0A0J7I9W7-F1
#
_cell.length_a   1.000
_cell.length_b   1.000
_cell.length_c   1.000
_cell.angle_alpha   90.00
_cell.angle_beta   90.00
_cell.angle_gamma   90.00
#
_symmetry.space_group_name_H-M   'P 1'
#
loop_
_entity.id
_entity.type
_entity.pdbx_description
1 polymer ?
#
loop_
_entity_poly.entity_id
_entity_poly.type
_entity_poly.pdbx_seq_one_letter_code
_entity_poly.pdbx_strand_id
1 'polypeptide(L)'
;MKKIVLFLGVVVVQSSFAQVGISTEFPKATLDVAAKPNDITKTDGFIAPRLTGNELKAKDLLYGTDQVGAIVYATAAASPVTLKTINVVTTGYYYFNGNVWIGLADTSTENGNYIEPWYDSAINKAATKNTQDIYQMGKVGIGASSAVTKLDVRGSIRGGSPNAEEINGSSPVGSNSIAVGNNNKVSGVRSAAFGDSNTVTGPGNIVAGNSNTTGGSYNGIFGIQNNVEGVRSLISGADNIVSGNATAYNLVTGLNNNLSPIAGITNTVGNMVGGNGNQIQNDYSIVNGSQNIIHGDYNIINGSTNSTDQTSSSVFATGFQNIANNSSYVGLLGSKNTLIDANLSLVVGTNNKVSSPTAFVSGANNIVNTDAGYATVFGLNNTIGGNGTINYATSIGTRNTSKGHVSTTIGSDLMANSFSEIVLGRWNEIASTSNPSNWIGTDPILQVGIGTSDTAKKNALTIYKDGKVQVNQLKGTGNAFACIDADGNLFRSTTPCTP
;
A
#
# COMPACT_ATOMS: atom_id res chain seq x y z
N MET A 1 -128.82 -7.93 -13.84
CA MET A 1 -128.91 -6.95 -12.72
C MET A 1 -127.60 -7.05 -11.95
N LYS A 2 -126.75 -6.05 -11.69
CA LYS A 2 -126.77 -4.57 -11.71
C LYS A 2 -125.40 -4.02 -12.18
N LYS A 3 -125.42 -2.74 -12.54
CA LYS A 3 -124.41 -1.86 -13.18
C LYS A 3 -123.29 -1.37 -12.23
N ILE A 4 -122.18 -0.83 -12.78
CA ILE A 4 -121.69 0.58 -12.66
C ILE A 4 -120.17 0.66 -13.00
N VAL A 5 -119.81 1.19 -14.18
CA VAL A 5 -119.26 2.54 -14.50
C VAL A 5 -117.82 2.79 -14.03
N LEU A 6 -116.95 2.96 -15.03
CA LEU A 6 -115.59 3.52 -14.99
C LEU A 6 -115.68 5.04 -14.76
N PHE A 7 -114.92 5.61 -13.81
CA PHE A 7 -114.62 7.04 -13.80
C PHE A 7 -113.16 7.32 -13.43
N LEU A 8 -112.58 8.18 -14.24
CA LEU A 8 -111.19 8.64 -14.30
C LEU A 8 -110.90 9.56 -13.09
N GLY A 9 -109.84 9.26 -12.34
CA GLY A 9 -109.33 10.08 -11.24
C GLY A 9 -107.89 10.50 -11.52
N VAL A 10 -107.72 11.79 -11.80
CA VAL A 10 -106.49 12.51 -12.14
C VAL A 10 -105.28 12.09 -11.30
N VAL A 11 -104.21 11.72 -12.02
CA VAL A 11 -102.87 11.50 -11.51
C VAL A 11 -102.32 12.82 -10.95
N VAL A 12 -102.12 12.87 -9.63
CA VAL A 12 -101.22 13.85 -9.01
C VAL A 12 -99.81 13.27 -9.15
N VAL A 13 -99.09 13.72 -10.18
CA VAL A 13 -97.64 13.52 -10.28
C VAL A 13 -97.01 14.45 -9.24
N GLN A 14 -96.84 13.96 -8.01
CA GLN A 14 -95.70 14.43 -7.25
C GLN A 14 -94.48 13.72 -7.83
N SER A 15 -93.51 14.52 -8.24
CA SER A 15 -92.20 14.10 -8.73
C SER A 15 -91.53 13.18 -7.72
N SER A 16 -91.82 11.88 -7.80
CA SER A 16 -91.11 10.84 -7.08
C SER A 16 -89.73 10.70 -7.72
N PHE A 17 -88.70 11.05 -6.97
CA PHE A 17 -87.30 10.85 -7.33
C PHE A 17 -87.09 9.43 -7.86
N ALA A 18 -86.33 9.28 -8.95
CA ALA A 18 -86.09 8.02 -9.66
C ALA A 18 -85.24 6.99 -8.88
N GLN A 19 -85.26 7.05 -7.55
CA GLN A 19 -84.50 6.20 -6.64
C GLN A 19 -85.34 5.00 -6.21
N VAL A 20 -84.76 3.80 -6.26
CA VAL A 20 -85.35 2.56 -5.78
C VAL A 20 -84.72 2.20 -4.44
N GLY A 21 -85.50 2.30 -3.36
CA GLY A 21 -85.12 1.80 -2.04
C GLY A 21 -85.64 0.39 -1.82
N ILE A 22 -84.77 -0.53 -1.40
CA ILE A 22 -85.13 -1.86 -0.93
C ILE A 22 -84.79 -1.94 0.56
N SER A 23 -85.80 -2.20 1.39
CA SER A 23 -85.69 -2.23 2.86
C SER A 23 -85.28 -0.90 3.51
N THR A 24 -85.43 0.25 2.82
CA THR A 24 -85.22 1.61 3.37
C THR A 24 -86.30 2.57 2.86
N GLU A 25 -86.77 3.46 3.73
CA GLU A 25 -87.74 4.52 3.38
C GLU A 25 -87.04 5.77 2.83
N PHE A 26 -85.71 5.88 2.98
CA PHE A 26 -84.90 7.02 2.57
C PHE A 26 -83.71 6.54 1.73
N PRO A 27 -83.92 6.17 0.45
CA PRO A 27 -82.84 5.69 -0.40
C PRO A 27 -81.81 6.80 -0.64
N LYS A 28 -80.53 6.46 -0.47
CA LYS A 28 -79.40 7.40 -0.62
C LYS A 28 -78.69 7.31 -1.98
N ALA A 29 -79.11 6.37 -2.84
CA ALA A 29 -78.60 6.18 -4.20
C ALA A 29 -79.75 5.80 -5.14
N THR A 30 -79.50 5.80 -6.46
CA THR A 30 -80.51 5.39 -7.47
C THR A 30 -81.04 3.97 -7.21
N LEU A 31 -80.21 3.08 -6.65
CA LEU A 31 -80.62 1.83 -6.01
C LEU A 31 -79.94 1.75 -4.64
N ASP A 32 -80.72 1.69 -3.57
CA ASP A 32 -80.23 1.54 -2.20
C ASP A 32 -80.83 0.28 -1.56
N VAL A 33 -79.98 -0.68 -1.19
CA VAL A 33 -80.37 -1.95 -0.56
C VAL A 33 -79.89 -1.93 0.89
N ALA A 34 -80.80 -1.63 1.82
CA ALA A 34 -80.46 -1.53 3.23
C ALA A 34 -80.49 -2.88 3.94
N ALA A 35 -79.50 -3.12 4.80
CA ALA A 35 -79.37 -4.33 5.61
C ALA A 35 -80.30 -4.32 6.84
N LYS A 36 -80.62 -5.52 7.37
CA LYS A 36 -81.31 -5.75 8.65
C LYS A 36 -80.45 -6.62 9.57
N PRO A 37 -79.32 -6.12 10.11
CA PRO A 37 -78.29 -6.95 10.75
C PRO A 37 -78.76 -7.72 12.01
N ASN A 38 -79.84 -7.28 12.65
CA ASN A 38 -80.37 -7.88 13.88
C ASN A 38 -81.49 -8.91 13.64
N ASP A 39 -81.99 -9.06 12.40
CA ASP A 39 -82.99 -10.07 12.05
C ASP A 39 -82.28 -11.31 11.48
N ILE A 40 -81.96 -12.26 12.38
CA ILE A 40 -81.21 -13.48 12.02
C ILE A 40 -81.97 -14.44 11.09
N THR A 41 -83.24 -14.16 10.77
CA THR A 41 -84.04 -14.93 9.81
C THR A 41 -83.97 -14.36 8.39
N LYS A 42 -83.29 -13.23 8.20
CA LYS A 42 -83.12 -12.54 6.92
C LYS A 42 -81.66 -12.58 6.48
N THR A 43 -81.47 -12.66 5.17
CA THR A 43 -80.17 -12.56 4.53
C THR A 43 -80.04 -11.20 3.87
N ASP A 44 -79.03 -10.43 4.25
CA ASP A 44 -78.74 -9.13 3.65
C ASP A 44 -77.84 -9.29 2.42
N GLY A 45 -78.07 -8.46 1.39
CA GLY A 45 -77.19 -8.38 0.23
C GLY A 45 -77.92 -8.13 -1.08
N PHE A 46 -77.13 -7.89 -2.12
CA PHE A 46 -77.58 -7.82 -3.51
C PHE A 46 -76.95 -8.98 -4.28
N ILE A 47 -77.78 -9.80 -4.91
CA ILE A 47 -77.31 -10.87 -5.80
C ILE A 47 -77.38 -10.34 -7.23
N ALA A 48 -76.22 -10.10 -7.85
CA ALA A 48 -76.16 -9.70 -9.24
C ALA A 48 -76.67 -10.82 -10.19
N PRO A 49 -77.08 -10.48 -11.41
CA PRO A 49 -77.45 -11.48 -12.42
C PRO A 49 -76.34 -12.53 -12.60
N ARG A 50 -76.74 -13.81 -12.56
CA ARG A 50 -75.84 -14.96 -12.71
C ARG A 50 -75.84 -15.43 -14.15
N LEU A 51 -74.67 -15.52 -14.76
CA LEU A 51 -74.48 -16.04 -16.12
C LEU A 51 -73.21 -16.90 -16.16
N THR A 52 -73.15 -17.92 -16.98
CA THR A 52 -71.88 -18.58 -17.31
C THR A 52 -71.02 -17.66 -18.17
N GLY A 53 -69.71 -17.85 -18.20
CA GLY A 53 -68.83 -17.10 -19.10
C GLY A 53 -69.20 -17.24 -20.57
N ASN A 54 -69.75 -18.39 -20.98
CA ASN A 54 -70.26 -18.59 -22.35
C ASN A 54 -71.55 -17.80 -22.63
N GLU A 55 -72.43 -17.62 -21.65
CA GLU A 55 -73.62 -16.77 -21.79
C GLU A 55 -73.28 -15.29 -21.83
N LEU A 56 -72.24 -14.85 -21.08
CA LEU A 56 -71.71 -13.50 -21.20
C LEU A 56 -71.10 -13.25 -22.58
N LYS A 57 -70.31 -14.22 -23.08
CA LYS A 57 -69.72 -14.20 -24.42
C LYS A 57 -70.78 -14.10 -25.52
N ALA A 58 -71.88 -14.85 -25.41
CA ALA A 58 -72.99 -14.77 -26.35
C ALA A 58 -73.62 -13.36 -26.42
N LYS A 59 -73.41 -12.53 -25.39
CA LYS A 59 -73.91 -11.15 -25.30
C LYS A 59 -72.84 -10.11 -25.61
N ASP A 60 -71.68 -10.48 -26.14
CA ASP A 60 -70.58 -9.55 -26.41
C ASP A 60 -70.98 -8.31 -27.21
N LEU A 61 -71.83 -8.48 -28.22
CA LEU A 61 -72.29 -7.36 -29.05
C LEU A 61 -73.26 -6.41 -28.32
N LEU A 62 -73.86 -6.85 -27.20
CA LEU A 62 -74.83 -6.10 -26.42
C LEU A 62 -74.20 -5.29 -25.29
N TYR A 63 -73.00 -5.66 -24.82
CA TYR A 63 -72.28 -4.91 -23.79
C TYR A 63 -71.44 -3.79 -24.42
N GLY A 64 -72.03 -2.62 -24.62
CA GLY A 64 -71.39 -1.42 -25.17
C GLY A 64 -71.10 -0.36 -24.11
N THR A 65 -70.94 0.89 -24.53
CA THR A 65 -70.66 2.05 -23.66
C THR A 65 -71.70 2.24 -22.56
N ASP A 66 -72.96 1.90 -22.83
CA ASP A 66 -74.07 2.12 -21.89
C ASP A 66 -74.11 1.07 -20.76
N GLN A 67 -73.32 0.00 -20.87
CA GLN A 67 -73.24 -1.07 -19.87
C GLN A 67 -71.95 -1.00 -19.04
N VAL A 68 -71.14 0.06 -19.17
CA VAL A 68 -69.98 0.28 -18.30
C VAL A 68 -70.45 0.35 -16.84
N GLY A 69 -69.79 -0.42 -15.97
CA GLY A 69 -70.17 -0.55 -14.56
C GLY A 69 -71.21 -1.64 -14.28
N ALA A 70 -71.71 -2.35 -15.29
CA ALA A 70 -72.58 -3.51 -15.09
C ALA A 70 -71.84 -4.59 -14.29
N ILE A 71 -72.46 -5.09 -13.22
CA ILE A 71 -71.94 -6.15 -12.37
C ILE A 71 -72.72 -7.43 -12.62
N VAL A 72 -72.01 -8.54 -12.79
CA VAL A 72 -72.56 -9.89 -12.95
C VAL A 72 -71.79 -10.88 -12.09
N TYR A 73 -72.43 -12.01 -11.79
CA TYR A 73 -71.74 -13.15 -11.20
C TYR A 73 -71.55 -14.24 -12.26
N ALA A 74 -70.31 -14.48 -12.66
CA ALA A 74 -69.97 -15.56 -13.58
C ALA A 74 -70.03 -16.90 -12.84
N THR A 75 -70.85 -17.86 -13.31
CA THR A 75 -71.00 -19.18 -12.68
C THR A 75 -70.07 -20.26 -13.25
N ALA A 76 -69.34 -19.95 -14.32
CA ALA A 76 -68.34 -20.80 -14.97
C ALA A 76 -67.46 -19.96 -15.90
N ALA A 77 -66.28 -20.47 -16.27
CA ALA A 77 -65.38 -19.81 -17.21
C ALA A 77 -65.96 -19.71 -18.63
N ALA A 78 -65.55 -18.69 -19.39
CA ALA A 78 -65.81 -18.64 -20.83
C ALA A 78 -64.81 -19.53 -21.58
N SER A 79 -65.30 -20.42 -22.45
CA SER A 79 -64.43 -21.29 -23.27
C SER A 79 -65.08 -21.60 -24.62
N PRO A 80 -64.45 -21.23 -25.77
CA PRO A 80 -63.30 -20.31 -25.86
C PRO A 80 -63.70 -18.89 -25.42
N VAL A 81 -62.72 -18.07 -25.09
CA VAL A 81 -62.88 -16.65 -24.73
C VAL A 81 -62.97 -15.74 -25.96
N THR A 82 -63.53 -14.54 -25.78
CA THR A 82 -63.41 -13.41 -26.72
C THR A 82 -62.63 -12.27 -26.08
N LEU A 83 -62.42 -11.15 -26.79
CA LEU A 83 -61.81 -9.96 -26.21
C LEU A 83 -62.54 -9.49 -24.94
N LYS A 84 -63.88 -9.47 -24.95
CA LYS A 84 -64.67 -8.99 -23.81
C LYS A 84 -64.63 -9.94 -22.63
N THR A 85 -64.68 -11.26 -22.85
CA THR A 85 -64.70 -12.26 -21.78
C THR A 85 -63.32 -12.84 -21.44
N ILE A 86 -62.22 -12.23 -21.91
CA ILE A 86 -60.86 -12.75 -21.76
C ILE A 86 -60.47 -13.03 -20.29
N ASN A 87 -60.99 -12.24 -19.35
CA ASN A 87 -60.69 -12.40 -17.92
C ASN A 87 -61.73 -13.25 -17.16
N VAL A 88 -62.80 -13.73 -17.80
CA VAL A 88 -63.83 -14.57 -17.15
C VAL A 88 -63.37 -16.02 -17.13
N VAL A 89 -62.31 -16.28 -16.36
CA VAL A 89 -61.58 -17.55 -16.31
C VAL A 89 -62.01 -18.46 -15.15
N THR A 90 -62.74 -17.92 -14.18
CA THR A 90 -63.22 -18.65 -13.01
C THR A 90 -64.63 -18.18 -12.62
N THR A 91 -65.24 -18.88 -11.67
CA THR A 91 -66.51 -18.44 -11.05
C THR A 91 -66.24 -17.23 -10.15
N GLY A 92 -67.04 -16.16 -10.22
CA GLY A 92 -66.83 -14.96 -9.41
C GLY A 92 -67.64 -13.75 -9.85
N TYR A 93 -67.53 -12.64 -9.12
CA TYR A 93 -68.13 -11.37 -9.53
C TYR A 93 -67.23 -10.65 -10.53
N TYR A 94 -67.84 -10.06 -11.56
CA TYR A 94 -67.18 -9.29 -12.60
C TYR A 94 -67.93 -7.99 -12.86
N TYR A 95 -67.21 -6.91 -13.16
CA TYR A 95 -67.80 -5.69 -13.70
C TYR A 95 -67.31 -5.42 -15.13
N PHE A 96 -68.14 -4.82 -15.97
CA PHE A 96 -67.76 -4.43 -17.32
C PHE A 96 -67.11 -3.05 -17.32
N ASN A 97 -65.88 -2.92 -17.81
CA ASN A 97 -65.17 -1.64 -17.84
C ASN A 97 -65.35 -0.85 -19.15
N GLY A 98 -66.18 -1.34 -20.07
CA GLY A 98 -66.37 -0.78 -21.42
C GLY A 98 -65.65 -1.55 -22.52
N ASN A 99 -64.60 -2.28 -22.18
CA ASN A 99 -63.82 -3.07 -23.13
C ASN A 99 -63.81 -4.56 -22.78
N VAL A 100 -63.66 -4.90 -21.51
CA VAL A 100 -63.57 -6.28 -21.02
C VAL A 100 -64.28 -6.42 -19.67
N TRP A 101 -64.65 -7.65 -19.33
CA TRP A 101 -65.04 -8.00 -17.97
C TRP A 101 -63.80 -8.02 -17.08
N ILE A 102 -63.86 -7.34 -15.94
CA ILE A 102 -62.80 -7.29 -14.93
C ILE A 102 -63.33 -7.99 -13.68
N GLY A 103 -62.57 -8.95 -13.15
CA GLY A 103 -62.93 -9.64 -11.92
C GLY A 103 -62.91 -8.68 -10.74
N LEU A 104 -63.98 -8.67 -9.95
CA LEU A 104 -63.98 -8.08 -8.62
C LEU A 104 -63.21 -9.06 -7.73
N ALA A 105 -61.90 -8.81 -7.61
CA ALA A 105 -60.97 -9.73 -6.96
C ALA A 105 -61.37 -10.01 -5.51
N ASP A 106 -61.22 -11.28 -5.10
CA ASP A 106 -61.24 -11.63 -3.70
C ASP A 106 -59.96 -11.07 -3.05
N THR A 107 -60.11 -10.02 -2.24
CA THR A 107 -58.99 -9.42 -1.49
C THR A 107 -58.46 -10.34 -0.39
N SER A 108 -59.11 -11.48 -0.11
CA SER A 108 -58.67 -12.44 0.91
C SER A 108 -57.64 -13.46 0.39
N THR A 109 -57.41 -13.54 -0.92
CA THR A 109 -56.34 -14.37 -1.50
C THR A 109 -55.54 -13.59 -2.54
N GLU A 110 -54.37 -13.12 -2.12
CA GLU A 110 -53.12 -12.70 -2.81
C GLU A 110 -52.96 -12.82 -4.35
N ASN A 111 -53.98 -12.61 -5.19
CA ASN A 111 -53.87 -12.74 -6.64
C ASN A 111 -54.44 -11.52 -7.39
N GLY A 112 -54.08 -10.32 -6.95
CA GLY A 112 -54.50 -9.09 -7.65
C GLY A 112 -53.79 -7.80 -7.29
N ASN A 113 -52.98 -7.77 -6.24
CA ASN A 113 -52.20 -6.60 -5.85
C ASN A 113 -50.71 -6.88 -5.99
N TYR A 114 -49.97 -5.89 -6.49
CA TYR A 114 -48.51 -5.86 -6.60
C TYR A 114 -47.88 -6.39 -5.31
N ILE A 115 -47.40 -7.64 -5.32
CA ILE A 115 -46.69 -8.22 -4.17
C ILE A 115 -45.30 -7.62 -4.19
N GLU A 116 -45.03 -6.68 -3.29
CA GLU A 116 -43.66 -6.30 -2.98
C GLU A 116 -42.92 -7.56 -2.49
N PRO A 117 -41.76 -7.93 -3.06
CA PRO A 117 -41.11 -9.21 -2.82
C PRO A 117 -40.54 -9.39 -1.39
N TRP A 118 -40.80 -8.43 -0.50
CA TRP A 118 -40.26 -8.32 0.84
C TRP A 118 -41.36 -8.50 1.89
N TYR A 119 -41.14 -9.37 2.88
CA TYR A 119 -42.09 -9.63 3.96
C TYR A 119 -41.74 -8.84 5.22
N ASP A 120 -42.74 -8.29 5.89
CA ASP A 120 -42.63 -7.74 7.25
C ASP A 120 -42.44 -8.88 8.26
N SER A 121 -41.31 -8.82 8.96
CA SER A 121 -40.93 -9.80 9.99
C SER A 121 -41.88 -9.88 11.18
N ALA A 122 -42.65 -8.81 11.48
CA ALA A 122 -43.54 -8.78 12.64
C ALA A 122 -44.84 -9.56 12.42
N ILE A 123 -45.37 -9.55 11.19
CA ILE A 123 -46.70 -10.08 10.87
C ILE A 123 -46.69 -11.18 9.81
N ASN A 124 -45.52 -11.52 9.26
CA ASN A 124 -45.35 -12.52 8.19
C ASN A 124 -46.27 -12.27 6.98
N LYS A 125 -46.34 -11.00 6.55
CA LYS A 125 -47.09 -10.55 5.36
C LYS A 125 -46.24 -9.59 4.54
N ALA A 126 -46.64 -9.30 3.30
CA ALA A 126 -45.97 -8.32 2.46
C ALA A 126 -45.78 -6.95 3.18
N ALA A 127 -44.59 -6.38 3.08
CA ALA A 127 -44.28 -5.08 3.64
C ALA A 127 -45.01 -3.97 2.85
N THR A 128 -45.49 -2.95 3.56
CA THR A 128 -46.25 -1.81 3.00
C THR A 128 -45.60 -0.46 3.30
N LYS A 129 -44.56 -0.42 4.14
CA LYS A 129 -43.84 0.79 4.54
C LYS A 129 -42.33 0.54 4.52
N ASN A 130 -41.57 1.56 4.15
CA ASN A 130 -40.10 1.55 4.17
C ASN A 130 -39.48 1.61 5.59
N THR A 131 -40.31 1.72 6.62
CA THR A 131 -39.91 1.70 8.03
C THR A 131 -40.11 0.34 8.70
N GLN A 132 -40.54 -0.68 7.96
CA GLN A 132 -40.73 -2.03 8.48
C GLN A 132 -39.44 -2.84 8.37
N ASP A 133 -39.20 -3.74 9.33
CA ASP A 133 -38.11 -4.71 9.26
C ASP A 133 -38.49 -5.82 8.27
N ILE A 134 -37.83 -5.83 7.11
CA ILE A 134 -38.15 -6.71 6.00
C ILE A 134 -37.21 -7.92 5.89
N TYR A 135 -37.73 -9.06 5.42
CA TYR A 135 -36.93 -10.24 5.10
C TYR A 135 -37.33 -10.89 3.77
N GLN A 136 -36.39 -11.68 3.23
CA GLN A 136 -36.61 -12.58 2.10
C GLN A 136 -35.92 -13.92 2.40
N MET A 137 -36.64 -15.02 2.26
CA MET A 137 -36.08 -16.37 2.46
C MET A 137 -35.33 -16.88 1.22
N GLY A 138 -35.67 -16.33 0.06
CA GLY A 138 -34.96 -16.54 -1.21
C GLY A 138 -33.56 -15.92 -1.25
N LYS A 139 -33.04 -15.74 -2.46
CA LYS A 139 -31.80 -14.99 -2.71
C LYS A 139 -32.14 -13.60 -3.21
N VAL A 140 -31.32 -12.62 -2.85
CA VAL A 140 -31.43 -11.23 -3.34
C VAL A 140 -30.36 -11.01 -4.39
N GLY A 141 -30.78 -10.92 -5.65
CA GLY A 141 -29.91 -10.58 -6.79
C GLY A 141 -30.04 -9.10 -7.13
N ILE A 142 -28.92 -8.37 -7.18
CA ILE A 142 -28.86 -6.98 -7.64
C ILE A 142 -28.05 -6.96 -8.94
N GLY A 143 -28.69 -6.56 -10.05
CA GLY A 143 -28.09 -6.65 -11.40
C GLY A 143 -28.04 -8.06 -11.98
N ALA A 144 -28.74 -9.03 -11.37
CA ALA A 144 -28.78 -10.42 -11.82
C ALA A 144 -30.14 -11.08 -11.52
N SER A 145 -30.70 -11.81 -12.49
CA SER A 145 -31.91 -12.63 -12.31
C SER A 145 -31.63 -14.02 -11.71
N SER A 146 -30.37 -14.45 -11.71
CA SER A 146 -29.91 -15.76 -11.23
C SER A 146 -28.86 -15.62 -10.13
N ALA A 147 -29.29 -15.17 -8.95
CA ALA A 147 -28.41 -14.99 -7.80
C ALA A 147 -27.77 -16.32 -7.36
N VAL A 148 -26.46 -16.31 -7.12
CA VAL A 148 -25.71 -17.53 -6.72
C VAL A 148 -25.62 -17.72 -5.21
N THR A 149 -25.61 -16.63 -4.43
CA THR A 149 -25.60 -16.63 -2.95
C THR A 149 -26.77 -15.82 -2.39
N LYS A 150 -26.92 -15.75 -1.05
CA LYS A 150 -28.05 -15.06 -0.39
C LYS A 150 -28.14 -13.57 -0.75
N LEU A 151 -26.99 -12.90 -0.86
CA LEU A 151 -26.86 -11.55 -1.40
C LEU A 151 -25.83 -11.57 -2.53
N ASP A 152 -26.29 -11.48 -3.78
CA ASP A 152 -25.46 -11.50 -4.98
C ASP A 152 -25.59 -10.15 -5.70
N VAL A 153 -24.52 -9.35 -5.65
CA VAL A 153 -24.48 -8.02 -6.28
C VAL A 153 -23.51 -8.08 -7.45
N ARG A 154 -24.04 -7.96 -8.68
CA ARG A 154 -23.24 -7.85 -9.91
C ARG A 154 -23.04 -6.39 -10.28
N GLY A 155 -22.18 -5.71 -9.53
CA GLY A 155 -21.90 -4.29 -9.75
C GLY A 155 -21.09 -3.66 -8.62
N SER A 156 -21.23 -2.35 -8.50
CA SER A 156 -20.61 -1.54 -7.45
C SER A 156 -21.35 -1.66 -6.12
N ILE A 157 -20.62 -1.69 -5.00
CA ILE A 157 -21.18 -1.70 -3.65
C ILE A 157 -20.73 -0.43 -2.90
N ARG A 158 -21.71 0.33 -2.40
CA ARG A 158 -21.50 1.49 -1.52
C ARG A 158 -22.07 1.19 -0.14
N GLY A 159 -21.27 1.43 0.91
CA GLY A 159 -21.72 1.38 2.29
C GLY A 159 -21.25 2.62 3.07
N GLY A 160 -22.09 3.15 3.95
CA GLY A 160 -21.78 4.37 4.72
C GLY A 160 -22.14 5.66 3.99
N SER A 161 -21.41 6.74 4.27
CA SER A 161 -21.70 8.07 3.74
C SER A 161 -21.06 8.27 2.37
N PRO A 162 -21.84 8.68 1.35
CA PRO A 162 -21.35 8.84 -0.01
C PRO A 162 -20.29 9.95 -0.13
N ASN A 163 -19.47 9.87 -1.17
CA ASN A 163 -18.57 10.97 -1.54
C ASN A 163 -19.39 12.14 -2.12
N ALA A 164 -18.92 13.37 -1.96
CA ALA A 164 -19.62 14.56 -2.48
C ALA A 164 -19.90 14.48 -4.01
N GLU A 165 -19.04 13.80 -4.79
CA GLU A 165 -19.24 13.58 -6.22
C GLU A 165 -20.42 12.64 -6.54
N GLU A 166 -20.81 11.74 -5.62
CA GLU A 166 -21.99 10.86 -5.77
C GLU A 166 -23.28 11.65 -5.75
N ILE A 167 -23.33 12.70 -4.95
CA ILE A 167 -24.50 13.54 -4.76
C ILE A 167 -24.83 14.28 -6.08
N ASN A 168 -23.85 14.44 -6.97
CA ASN A 168 -24.00 15.07 -8.29
C ASN A 168 -24.33 14.08 -9.43
N GLY A 169 -24.66 12.81 -9.12
CA GLY A 169 -25.19 11.84 -10.10
C GLY A 169 -24.15 10.97 -10.82
N SER A 170 -22.85 11.17 -10.57
CA SER A 170 -21.78 10.27 -11.01
C SER A 170 -21.38 9.32 -9.89
N SER A 171 -21.51 8.00 -10.09
CA SER A 171 -20.99 7.02 -9.11
C SER A 171 -19.45 6.95 -9.20
N PRO A 172 -18.70 7.39 -8.18
CA PRO A 172 -17.27 7.22 -8.05
C PRO A 172 -16.94 5.81 -7.56
N VAL A 173 -17.88 4.84 -7.55
CA VAL A 173 -17.57 3.42 -7.35
C VAL A 173 -17.59 2.71 -8.71
N GLY A 174 -16.41 2.37 -9.19
CA GLY A 174 -16.19 1.68 -10.46
C GLY A 174 -16.75 0.27 -10.49
N SER A 175 -16.77 -0.32 -11.68
CA SER A 175 -17.32 -1.66 -11.90
C SER A 175 -16.64 -2.72 -11.04
N ASN A 176 -17.46 -3.55 -10.39
CA ASN A 176 -17.03 -4.61 -9.48
C ASN A 176 -16.18 -4.10 -8.31
N SER A 177 -16.44 -2.87 -7.85
CA SER A 177 -15.71 -2.24 -6.76
C SER A 177 -16.57 -2.07 -5.51
N ILE A 178 -15.90 -1.94 -4.36
CA ILE A 178 -16.50 -1.79 -3.03
C ILE A 178 -15.97 -0.51 -2.40
N ALA A 179 -16.85 0.30 -1.84
CA ALA A 179 -16.47 1.49 -1.11
C ALA A 179 -17.32 1.64 0.16
N VAL A 180 -16.68 1.45 1.32
CA VAL A 180 -17.35 1.41 2.63
C VAL A 180 -16.76 2.44 3.59
N GLY A 181 -17.60 3.22 4.24
CA GLY A 181 -17.21 4.22 5.24
C GLY A 181 -17.64 5.62 4.82
N ASN A 182 -16.80 6.63 5.02
CA ASN A 182 -17.14 8.01 4.71
C ASN A 182 -16.30 8.56 3.55
N ASN A 183 -16.93 9.23 2.60
CA ASN A 183 -16.26 10.04 1.57
C ASN A 183 -15.24 9.29 0.67
N ASN A 184 -15.31 7.96 0.58
CA ASN A 184 -14.39 7.19 -0.28
C ASN A 184 -14.77 7.29 -1.77
N LYS A 185 -13.78 7.57 -2.63
CA LYS A 185 -13.86 7.59 -4.10
C LYS A 185 -13.09 6.39 -4.65
N VAL A 186 -13.76 5.47 -5.34
CA VAL A 186 -13.19 4.19 -5.83
C VAL A 186 -13.51 4.00 -7.32
N SER A 187 -13.05 4.89 -8.18
CA SER A 187 -13.37 4.84 -9.62
C SER A 187 -12.61 3.73 -10.36
N GLY A 188 -11.51 3.24 -9.78
CA GLY A 188 -10.78 2.09 -10.31
C GLY A 188 -11.63 0.82 -10.30
N VAL A 189 -11.58 0.06 -11.40
CA VAL A 189 -12.30 -1.23 -11.52
C VAL A 189 -11.72 -2.29 -10.58
N ARG A 190 -12.56 -3.22 -10.12
CA ARG A 190 -12.14 -4.34 -9.25
C ARG A 190 -11.36 -3.90 -8.01
N SER A 191 -11.75 -2.78 -7.41
CA SER A 191 -11.03 -2.18 -6.29
C SER A 191 -11.89 -2.09 -5.04
N ALA A 192 -11.27 -2.03 -3.87
CA ALA A 192 -11.96 -1.91 -2.60
C ALA A 192 -11.35 -0.79 -1.75
N ALA A 193 -12.19 0.06 -1.15
CA ALA A 193 -11.77 1.03 -0.15
C ALA A 193 -12.63 0.96 1.12
N PHE A 194 -11.98 1.01 2.28
CA PHE A 194 -12.60 1.01 3.60
C PHE A 194 -12.08 2.17 4.45
N GLY A 195 -12.96 2.90 5.14
CA GLY A 195 -12.57 3.98 6.07
C GLY A 195 -13.01 5.36 5.59
N ASP A 196 -12.13 6.36 5.66
CA ASP A 196 -12.49 7.76 5.42
C ASP A 196 -11.65 8.40 4.29
N SER A 197 -12.32 9.08 3.36
CA SER A 197 -11.69 9.98 2.38
C SER A 197 -10.60 9.34 1.49
N ASN A 198 -10.64 8.03 1.24
CA ASN A 198 -9.68 7.38 0.35
C ASN A 198 -10.05 7.59 -1.12
N THR A 199 -9.04 7.77 -1.98
CA THR A 199 -9.19 7.96 -3.44
C THR A 199 -8.44 6.85 -4.20
N VAL A 200 -9.18 6.04 -4.95
CA VAL A 200 -8.67 4.86 -5.67
C VAL A 200 -9.10 4.98 -7.14
N THR A 201 -8.19 5.40 -8.00
CA THR A 201 -8.46 5.60 -9.44
C THR A 201 -7.90 4.49 -10.31
N GLY A 202 -6.80 3.86 -9.89
CA GLY A 202 -6.22 2.70 -10.60
C GLY A 202 -6.93 1.38 -10.28
N PRO A 203 -6.77 0.34 -11.13
CA PRO A 203 -7.47 -0.94 -11.00
C PRO A 203 -6.87 -1.89 -9.97
N GLY A 204 -7.70 -2.74 -9.38
CA GLY A 204 -7.26 -3.90 -8.59
C GLY A 204 -6.69 -3.56 -7.20
N ASN A 205 -6.96 -2.38 -6.65
CA ASN A 205 -6.39 -1.94 -5.38
C ASN A 205 -7.25 -2.33 -4.18
N ILE A 206 -6.62 -2.60 -3.04
CA ILE A 206 -7.28 -2.73 -1.73
C ILE A 206 -6.73 -1.63 -0.83
N VAL A 207 -7.59 -0.73 -0.37
CA VAL A 207 -7.21 0.43 0.44
C VAL A 207 -8.01 0.47 1.73
N ALA A 208 -7.35 0.69 2.86
CA ALA A 208 -8.02 0.87 4.13
C ALA A 208 -7.37 1.96 4.98
N GLY A 209 -8.19 2.80 5.61
CA GLY A 209 -7.74 3.84 6.52
C GLY A 209 -8.25 5.23 6.14
N ASN A 210 -7.42 6.26 6.28
CA ASN A 210 -7.81 7.65 6.12
C ASN A 210 -6.99 8.36 5.02
N SER A 211 -7.67 9.03 4.08
CA SER A 211 -7.03 9.94 3.11
C SER A 211 -5.92 9.33 2.24
N ASN A 212 -5.94 8.01 2.01
CA ASN A 212 -4.98 7.39 1.08
C ASN A 212 -5.39 7.64 -0.36
N THR A 213 -4.41 7.85 -1.25
CA THR A 213 -4.60 8.07 -2.68
C THR A 213 -3.82 7.04 -3.49
N THR A 214 -4.44 6.45 -4.51
CA THR A 214 -3.74 5.57 -5.45
C THR A 214 -4.26 5.68 -6.88
N GLY A 215 -3.41 6.11 -7.81
CA GLY A 215 -3.58 5.92 -9.25
C GLY A 215 -2.91 4.67 -9.80
N GLY A 216 -2.04 4.05 -9.00
CA GLY A 216 -1.35 2.81 -9.32
C GLY A 216 -2.26 1.57 -9.41
N SER A 217 -1.70 0.43 -9.80
CA SER A 217 -2.46 -0.81 -10.01
C SER A 217 -2.04 -1.92 -9.05
N TYR A 218 -3.02 -2.70 -8.57
CA TYR A 218 -2.80 -3.91 -7.77
C TYR A 218 -2.08 -3.67 -6.42
N ASN A 219 -2.25 -2.51 -5.80
CA ASN A 219 -1.63 -2.17 -4.53
C ASN A 219 -2.52 -2.55 -3.33
N GLY A 220 -1.87 -2.90 -2.22
CA GLY A 220 -2.48 -2.96 -0.90
C GLY A 220 -2.02 -1.76 -0.07
N ILE A 221 -2.92 -0.91 0.40
CA ILE A 221 -2.57 0.35 1.08
C ILE A 221 -3.33 0.46 2.39
N PHE A 222 -2.61 0.60 3.50
CA PHE A 222 -3.18 0.56 4.85
C PHE A 222 -2.63 1.69 5.73
N GLY A 223 -3.46 2.65 6.12
CA GLY A 223 -3.06 3.69 7.06
C GLY A 223 -3.55 5.08 6.67
N ILE A 224 -2.69 6.10 6.73
CA ILE A 224 -3.09 7.50 6.65
C ILE A 224 -2.29 8.23 5.57
N GLN A 225 -2.96 8.96 4.68
CA GLN A 225 -2.30 9.90 3.75
C GLN A 225 -1.18 9.29 2.87
N ASN A 226 -1.22 7.99 2.58
CA ASN A 226 -0.28 7.39 1.64
C ASN A 226 -0.66 7.75 0.19
N ASN A 227 0.32 8.04 -0.66
CA ASN A 227 0.13 8.39 -2.08
C ASN A 227 0.89 7.43 -2.99
N VAL A 228 0.16 6.64 -3.79
CA VAL A 228 0.71 5.48 -4.51
C VAL A 228 0.34 5.48 -6.00
N GLU A 229 1.32 5.73 -6.85
CA GLU A 229 1.25 5.59 -8.31
C GLU A 229 1.98 4.34 -8.82
N GLY A 230 2.64 3.60 -7.92
CA GLY A 230 3.35 2.35 -8.22
C GLY A 230 2.44 1.15 -8.51
N VAL A 231 3.06 -0.02 -8.71
CA VAL A 231 2.36 -1.25 -9.09
C VAL A 231 2.67 -2.40 -8.13
N ARG A 232 1.67 -3.22 -7.78
CA ARG A 232 1.85 -4.45 -6.97
C ARG A 232 2.63 -4.24 -5.67
N SER A 233 2.44 -3.10 -5.02
CA SER A 233 3.14 -2.76 -3.79
C SER A 233 2.22 -2.90 -2.58
N LEU A 234 2.82 -3.20 -1.43
CA LEU A 234 2.14 -3.21 -0.13
C LEU A 234 2.67 -2.04 0.71
N ILE A 235 1.80 -1.09 1.01
CA ILE A 235 2.13 0.13 1.74
C ILE A 235 1.35 0.16 3.04
N SER A 236 2.03 0.44 4.15
CA SER A 236 1.40 0.66 5.44
C SER A 236 2.02 1.81 6.22
N GLY A 237 1.25 2.47 7.07
CA GLY A 237 1.71 3.59 7.90
C GLY A 237 1.17 4.93 7.38
N ALA A 238 1.96 6.00 7.49
CA ALA A 238 1.49 7.33 7.11
C ALA A 238 2.42 8.11 6.19
N ASP A 239 1.84 8.94 5.33
CA ASP A 239 2.55 9.89 4.46
C ASP A 239 3.59 9.26 3.53
N ASN A 240 3.49 7.95 3.24
CA ASN A 240 4.42 7.31 2.32
C ASN A 240 4.05 7.63 0.88
N ILE A 241 5.06 7.92 0.06
CA ILE A 241 4.94 8.23 -1.36
C ILE A 241 5.61 7.11 -2.15
N VAL A 242 4.87 6.51 -3.07
CA VAL A 242 5.38 5.49 -4.01
C VAL A 242 4.99 5.95 -5.41
N SER A 243 5.91 6.60 -6.10
CA SER A 243 5.62 7.34 -7.34
C SER A 243 6.16 6.62 -8.58
N GLY A 244 5.51 6.82 -9.73
CA GLY A 244 5.95 6.29 -11.03
C GLY A 244 5.58 4.82 -11.27
N ASN A 245 5.16 4.50 -12.49
CA ASN A 245 4.74 3.14 -12.87
C ASN A 245 5.90 2.12 -12.81
N ALA A 246 7.15 2.59 -12.99
CA ALA A 246 8.35 1.77 -12.82
C ALA A 246 8.66 1.39 -11.36
N THR A 247 7.92 1.93 -10.39
CA THR A 247 8.05 1.57 -8.97
C THR A 247 7.12 0.41 -8.66
N ALA A 248 7.66 -0.79 -8.48
CA ALA A 248 6.85 -2.00 -8.36
C ALA A 248 7.35 -3.01 -7.33
N TYR A 249 6.46 -3.85 -6.82
CA TYR A 249 6.79 -4.95 -5.90
C TYR A 249 7.48 -4.49 -4.61
N ASN A 250 7.18 -3.28 -4.14
CA ASN A 250 7.78 -2.76 -2.92
C ASN A 250 6.91 -3.09 -1.70
N LEU A 251 7.57 -3.31 -0.56
CA LEU A 251 6.95 -3.32 0.76
C LEU A 251 7.41 -2.07 1.51
N VAL A 252 6.48 -1.19 1.82
CA VAL A 252 6.77 0.09 2.49
C VAL A 252 5.99 0.18 3.78
N THR A 253 6.69 0.45 4.88
CA THR A 253 6.08 0.66 6.20
C THR A 253 6.66 1.90 6.89
N GLY A 254 5.90 2.49 7.80
CA GLY A 254 6.35 3.61 8.62
C GLY A 254 5.85 4.95 8.09
N LEU A 255 6.68 5.99 8.20
CA LEU A 255 6.29 7.38 8.01
C LEU A 255 7.11 8.05 6.89
N ASN A 256 6.48 8.83 6.03
CA ASN A 256 7.18 9.73 5.10
C ASN A 256 8.24 9.07 4.19
N ASN A 257 8.15 7.77 3.91
CA ASN A 257 9.11 7.14 3.00
C ASN A 257 8.75 7.47 1.55
N ASN A 258 9.75 7.81 0.74
CA ASN A 258 9.58 8.17 -0.66
C ASN A 258 10.33 7.21 -1.56
N LEU A 259 9.59 6.49 -2.39
CA LEU A 259 10.10 5.59 -3.43
C LEU A 259 9.76 6.20 -4.79
N SER A 260 10.77 6.41 -5.62
CA SER A 260 10.60 7.02 -6.95
C SER A 260 11.69 6.56 -7.91
N PRO A 261 11.37 6.28 -9.18
CA PRO A 261 12.39 5.95 -10.17
C PRO A 261 13.18 7.21 -10.54
N ILE A 262 14.43 7.04 -10.93
CA ILE A 262 15.16 8.10 -11.65
C ILE A 262 14.85 7.93 -13.13
N ALA A 263 14.19 8.92 -13.72
CA ALA A 263 13.73 8.86 -15.10
C ALA A 263 14.86 8.46 -16.07
N GLY A 264 14.68 7.32 -16.74
CA GLY A 264 15.61 6.81 -17.74
C GLY A 264 16.88 6.13 -17.20
N ILE A 265 17.00 5.96 -15.88
CA ILE A 265 18.18 5.34 -15.26
C ILE A 265 17.78 4.08 -14.49
N THR A 266 17.08 4.23 -13.36
CA THR A 266 16.74 3.13 -12.46
C THR A 266 15.23 2.96 -12.36
N ASN A 267 14.81 1.71 -12.18
CA ASN A 267 13.48 1.44 -11.65
C ASN A 267 13.51 1.62 -10.12
N THR A 268 12.40 1.35 -9.46
CA THR A 268 12.40 1.25 -8.00
C THR A 268 11.61 0.02 -7.60
N VAL A 269 12.27 -1.13 -7.73
CA VAL A 269 11.63 -2.45 -7.71
C VAL A 269 12.14 -3.30 -6.57
N GLY A 270 11.21 -3.99 -5.89
CA GLY A 270 11.55 -5.06 -4.96
C GLY A 270 12.22 -4.58 -3.67
N ASN A 271 12.00 -3.32 -3.27
CA ASN A 271 12.55 -2.79 -2.04
C ASN A 271 11.67 -3.13 -0.83
N MET A 272 12.32 -3.35 0.31
CA MET A 272 11.69 -3.43 1.62
C MET A 272 12.12 -2.21 2.44
N VAL A 273 11.18 -1.31 2.71
CA VAL A 273 11.47 0.01 3.30
C VAL A 273 10.67 0.18 4.58
N GLY A 274 11.35 0.47 5.68
CA GLY A 274 10.76 0.75 6.98
C GLY A 274 11.33 2.03 7.62
N GLY A 275 10.63 2.55 8.62
CA GLY A 275 11.08 3.69 9.41
C GLY A 275 10.54 5.03 8.89
N ASN A 276 11.35 6.10 8.96
CA ASN A 276 10.88 7.48 8.76
C ASN A 276 11.70 8.28 7.75
N GLY A 277 11.08 8.75 6.67
CA GLY A 277 11.69 9.75 5.80
C GLY A 277 12.78 9.21 4.86
N ASN A 278 12.81 7.91 4.57
CA ASN A 278 13.83 7.35 3.67
C ASN A 278 13.49 7.68 2.20
N GLN A 279 14.51 7.94 1.39
CA GLN A 279 14.41 8.22 -0.04
C GLN A 279 15.10 7.11 -0.83
N ILE A 280 14.35 6.45 -1.72
CA ILE A 280 14.76 5.21 -2.37
C ILE A 280 14.54 5.35 -3.87
N GLN A 281 15.61 5.21 -4.64
CA GLN A 281 15.61 5.34 -6.09
C GLN A 281 16.44 4.24 -6.76
N ASN A 282 16.34 3.04 -6.22
CA ASN A 282 17.11 1.87 -6.62
C ASN A 282 16.26 0.59 -6.63
N ASP A 283 16.87 -0.52 -7.05
CA ASP A 283 16.27 -1.85 -7.02
C ASP A 283 16.84 -2.75 -5.91
N TYR A 284 16.00 -3.62 -5.37
CA TYR A 284 16.35 -4.74 -4.49
C TYR A 284 17.08 -4.38 -3.18
N SER A 285 16.75 -3.25 -2.56
CA SER A 285 17.33 -2.87 -1.26
C SER A 285 16.42 -3.14 -0.07
N ILE A 286 17.04 -3.39 1.08
CA ILE A 286 16.39 -3.42 2.40
C ILE A 286 16.86 -2.18 3.15
N VAL A 287 15.93 -1.29 3.47
CA VAL A 287 16.23 0.00 4.09
C VAL A 287 15.36 0.20 5.31
N ASN A 288 16.00 0.46 6.45
CA ASN A 288 15.31 0.75 7.70
C ASN A 288 15.97 1.92 8.44
N GLY A 289 15.18 2.59 9.28
CA GLY A 289 15.63 3.72 10.08
C GLY A 289 15.15 5.04 9.49
N SER A 290 15.97 6.09 9.52
CA SER A 290 15.51 7.45 9.22
C SER A 290 16.36 8.21 8.21
N GLN A 291 15.71 8.90 7.28
CA GLN A 291 16.37 9.85 6.36
C GLN A 291 17.54 9.25 5.56
N ASN A 292 17.54 7.94 5.28
CA ASN A 292 18.54 7.33 4.41
C ASN A 292 18.22 7.67 2.94
N ILE A 293 19.24 7.88 2.11
CA ILE A 293 19.13 8.24 0.68
C ILE A 293 19.83 7.18 -0.16
N ILE A 294 19.07 6.33 -0.84
CA ILE A 294 19.60 5.13 -1.49
C ILE A 294 19.32 5.18 -2.99
N HIS A 295 20.37 5.24 -3.79
CA HIS A 295 20.27 5.25 -5.26
C HIS A 295 20.93 4.03 -5.91
N GLY A 296 21.86 3.38 -5.22
CA GLY A 296 22.52 2.16 -5.69
C GLY A 296 21.71 0.90 -5.45
N ASP A 297 21.94 -0.16 -6.22
CA ASP A 297 21.17 -1.41 -6.11
C ASP A 297 21.72 -2.38 -5.05
N TYR A 298 20.86 -3.31 -4.60
CA TYR A 298 21.23 -4.44 -3.74
C TYR A 298 21.78 -4.05 -2.35
N ASN A 299 21.31 -2.94 -1.77
CA ASN A 299 21.83 -2.46 -0.50
C ASN A 299 21.06 -3.01 0.70
N ILE A 300 21.76 -3.13 1.83
CA ILE A 300 21.16 -3.37 3.15
C ILE A 300 21.59 -2.23 4.06
N ILE A 301 20.66 -1.33 4.36
CA ILE A 301 20.95 -0.08 5.04
C ILE A 301 20.05 0.06 6.26
N ASN A 302 20.66 0.22 7.43
CA ASN A 302 19.96 0.39 8.68
C ASN A 302 20.56 1.51 9.52
N GLY A 303 19.74 2.50 9.87
CA GLY A 303 20.16 3.59 10.75
C GLY A 303 19.69 4.92 10.21
N SER A 304 20.50 5.97 10.36
CA SER A 304 20.06 7.32 10.04
C SER A 304 20.99 8.04 9.07
N THR A 305 20.43 8.71 8.07
CA THR A 305 21.16 9.59 7.13
C THR A 305 22.31 8.92 6.38
N ASN A 306 22.26 7.60 6.20
CA ASN A 306 23.22 6.91 5.34
C ASN A 306 22.87 7.16 3.87
N SER A 307 23.88 7.24 3.01
CA SER A 307 23.70 7.58 1.61
C SER A 307 24.49 6.69 0.66
N THR A 308 23.88 6.33 -0.46
CA THR A 308 24.55 5.74 -1.61
C THR A 308 24.25 6.55 -2.87
N ASP A 309 25.21 6.63 -3.78
CA ASP A 309 24.97 7.16 -5.12
C ASP A 309 24.52 6.06 -6.10
N GLN A 310 24.19 6.46 -7.34
CA GLN A 310 23.64 5.56 -8.37
C GLN A 310 24.66 4.53 -8.88
N THR A 311 25.95 4.73 -8.64
CA THR A 311 27.02 3.84 -9.10
C THR A 311 27.48 2.86 -8.02
N SER A 312 27.08 3.09 -6.77
CA SER A 312 27.32 2.16 -5.67
C SER A 312 26.38 0.96 -5.75
N SER A 313 26.83 -0.21 -5.30
CA SER A 313 25.99 -1.40 -5.26
C SER A 313 26.44 -2.38 -4.19
N SER A 314 25.53 -3.21 -3.68
CA SER A 314 25.88 -4.20 -2.64
C SER A 314 26.52 -3.55 -1.40
N VAL A 315 25.98 -2.41 -0.96
CA VAL A 315 26.41 -1.69 0.24
C VAL A 315 25.69 -2.24 1.46
N PHE A 316 26.47 -2.70 2.44
CA PHE A 316 25.97 -2.98 3.79
C PHE A 316 26.34 -1.80 4.70
N ALA A 317 25.37 -0.97 5.07
CA ALA A 317 25.63 0.18 5.95
C ALA A 317 24.77 0.14 7.22
N THR A 318 25.41 0.30 8.36
CA THR A 318 24.73 0.45 9.64
C THR A 318 25.28 1.62 10.46
N GLY A 319 24.36 2.39 11.05
CA GLY A 319 24.67 3.52 11.92
C GLY A 319 24.28 4.87 11.30
N PHE A 320 25.16 5.88 11.40
CA PHE A 320 24.81 7.28 11.16
C PHE A 320 25.72 7.96 10.12
N GLN A 321 25.14 8.57 9.09
CA GLN A 321 25.90 9.36 8.09
C GLN A 321 27.02 8.59 7.39
N ASN A 322 26.86 7.28 7.15
CA ASN A 322 27.80 6.57 6.30
C ASN A 322 27.51 6.85 4.82
N ILE A 323 28.55 7.05 4.03
CA ILE A 323 28.46 7.45 2.63
C ILE A 323 29.28 6.47 1.78
N ALA A 324 28.64 5.90 0.75
CA ALA A 324 29.30 5.15 -0.31
C ALA A 324 29.04 5.84 -1.65
N ASN A 325 30.11 6.27 -2.33
CA ASN A 325 30.06 6.88 -3.65
C ASN A 325 30.96 6.10 -4.61
N ASN A 326 30.42 5.67 -5.74
CA ASN A 326 31.11 4.80 -6.69
C ASN A 326 31.81 3.61 -6.01
N SER A 327 31.10 3.00 -5.06
CA SER A 327 31.64 2.00 -4.15
C SER A 327 30.76 0.76 -4.12
N SER A 328 31.33 -0.39 -4.51
CA SER A 328 30.61 -1.65 -4.59
C SER A 328 31.20 -2.76 -3.72
N TYR A 329 30.34 -3.60 -3.17
CA TYR A 329 30.71 -4.68 -2.23
C TYR A 329 31.42 -4.15 -0.98
N VAL A 330 30.78 -3.19 -0.31
CA VAL A 330 31.38 -2.48 0.82
C VAL A 330 30.55 -2.61 2.09
N GLY A 331 31.24 -2.65 3.24
CA GLY A 331 30.66 -2.62 4.57
C GLY A 331 31.02 -1.33 5.29
N LEU A 332 30.01 -0.60 5.79
CA LEU A 332 30.14 0.64 6.56
C LEU A 332 29.45 0.46 7.91
N LEU A 333 30.22 0.28 8.98
CA LEU A 333 29.66 0.09 10.32
C LEU A 333 30.11 1.23 11.25
N GLY A 334 29.17 2.02 11.74
CA GLY A 334 29.44 3.11 12.67
C GLY A 334 28.95 4.45 12.15
N SER A 335 29.77 5.50 12.22
CA SER A 335 29.29 6.84 11.88
C SER A 335 30.24 7.68 11.04
N LYS A 336 29.69 8.44 10.08
CA LYS A 336 30.46 9.40 9.25
C LYS A 336 31.59 8.74 8.46
N ASN A 337 31.52 7.44 8.19
CA ASN A 337 32.51 6.80 7.33
C ASN A 337 32.17 7.12 5.87
N THR A 338 33.19 7.40 5.07
CA THR A 338 33.04 7.80 3.67
C THR A 338 33.94 6.95 2.79
N LEU A 339 33.33 6.31 1.80
CA LEU A 339 34.00 5.53 0.77
C LEU A 339 33.73 6.21 -0.57
N ILE A 340 34.80 6.47 -1.32
CA ILE A 340 34.75 7.11 -2.65
C ILE A 340 35.66 6.33 -3.57
N ASP A 341 35.16 5.76 -4.66
CA ASP A 341 35.95 4.92 -5.58
C ASP A 341 36.59 3.70 -4.88
N ALA A 342 35.98 3.25 -3.78
CA ALA A 342 36.47 2.15 -2.97
C ALA A 342 35.58 0.92 -3.12
N ASN A 343 36.15 -0.22 -3.51
CA ASN A 343 35.43 -1.48 -3.65
C ASN A 343 35.92 -2.47 -2.60
N LEU A 344 35.20 -3.58 -2.41
CA LEU A 344 35.67 -4.73 -1.61
C LEU A 344 36.24 -4.32 -0.22
N SER A 345 35.62 -3.33 0.42
CA SER A 345 36.19 -2.65 1.59
C SER A 345 35.27 -2.76 2.79
N LEU A 346 35.87 -2.92 3.97
CA LEU A 346 35.16 -2.95 5.25
C LEU A 346 35.69 -1.84 6.15
N VAL A 347 34.80 -0.91 6.51
CA VAL A 347 35.13 0.24 7.33
C VAL A 347 34.26 0.26 8.58
N VAL A 348 34.93 0.24 9.72
CA VAL A 348 34.32 0.15 11.05
C VAL A 348 34.78 1.33 11.91
N GLY A 349 33.85 1.96 12.61
CA GLY A 349 34.12 3.04 13.56
C GLY A 349 33.65 4.39 13.04
N THR A 350 34.46 5.44 13.18
CA THR A 350 33.96 6.82 13.02
C THR A 350 34.84 7.73 12.18
N ASN A 351 34.23 8.44 11.23
CA ASN A 351 34.91 9.47 10.43
C ASN A 351 36.13 8.96 9.64
N ASN A 352 36.10 7.69 9.22
CA ASN A 352 37.15 7.14 8.35
C ASN A 352 36.85 7.51 6.89
N LYS A 353 37.89 7.83 6.13
CA LYS A 353 37.82 8.18 4.71
C LYS A 353 38.65 7.22 3.91
N VAL A 354 38.03 6.49 2.99
CA VAL A 354 38.69 5.47 2.17
C VAL A 354 38.41 5.75 0.71
N SER A 355 39.49 5.89 -0.06
CA SER A 355 39.43 6.06 -1.51
C SER A 355 40.20 4.99 -2.28
N SER A 356 40.57 3.91 -1.60
CA SER A 356 41.36 2.82 -2.17
C SER A 356 40.47 1.71 -2.74
N PRO A 357 40.91 1.02 -3.81
CA PRO A 357 40.18 -0.11 -4.40
C PRO A 357 39.85 -1.26 -3.46
N THR A 358 40.64 -1.48 -2.39
CA THR A 358 40.43 -2.55 -1.39
C THR A 358 41.06 -2.13 -0.06
N ALA A 359 40.28 -2.10 1.03
CA ALA A 359 40.82 -1.79 2.35
C ALA A 359 40.02 -2.41 3.51
N PHE A 360 40.71 -2.69 4.62
CA PHE A 360 40.11 -2.90 5.93
C PHE A 360 40.50 -1.76 6.85
N VAL A 361 39.53 -1.01 7.37
CA VAL A 361 39.78 0.14 8.24
C VAL A 361 38.93 0.04 9.49
N SER A 362 39.57 0.09 10.65
CA SER A 362 38.92 0.10 11.95
C SER A 362 39.44 1.23 12.83
N GLY A 363 38.52 1.92 13.51
CA GLY A 363 38.82 2.98 14.45
C GLY A 363 38.29 4.32 13.98
N ALA A 364 39.06 5.40 14.14
CA ALA A 364 38.55 6.75 13.90
C ALA A 364 39.50 7.67 13.13
N ASN A 365 38.93 8.55 12.31
CA ASN A 365 39.66 9.58 11.57
C ASN A 365 40.82 9.04 10.70
N ASN A 366 40.75 7.78 10.28
CA ASN A 366 41.78 7.21 9.41
C ASN A 366 41.53 7.63 7.96
N ILE A 367 42.61 7.81 7.21
CA ILE A 367 42.59 8.20 5.80
C ILE A 367 43.35 7.14 4.99
N VAL A 368 42.67 6.54 4.03
CA VAL A 368 43.27 5.62 3.05
C VAL A 368 43.12 6.26 1.68
N ASN A 369 44.22 6.70 1.09
CA ASN A 369 44.23 7.42 -0.19
C ASN A 369 44.04 6.48 -1.39
N THR A 370 43.83 7.06 -2.57
CA THR A 370 43.56 6.34 -3.83
C THR A 370 44.68 5.41 -4.28
N ASP A 371 45.92 5.72 -3.90
CA ASP A 371 47.10 4.93 -4.21
C ASP A 371 47.32 3.75 -3.25
N ALA A 372 46.50 3.62 -2.20
CA ALA A 372 46.69 2.67 -1.11
C ALA A 372 45.92 1.34 -1.25
N GLY A 373 46.16 0.56 -2.31
CA GLY A 373 45.52 -0.75 -2.51
C GLY A 373 45.77 -1.74 -1.35
N TYR A 374 44.82 -2.62 -1.04
CA TYR A 374 44.95 -3.63 0.02
C TYR A 374 45.38 -3.08 1.39
N ALA A 375 44.98 -1.85 1.71
CA ALA A 375 45.37 -1.19 2.95
C ALA A 375 44.72 -1.84 4.18
N THR A 376 45.47 -1.93 5.28
CA THR A 376 44.95 -2.37 6.59
C THR A 376 45.22 -1.31 7.64
N VAL A 377 44.17 -0.80 8.29
CA VAL A 377 44.28 0.24 9.32
C VAL A 377 43.55 -0.15 10.60
N PHE A 378 44.24 0.01 11.73
CA PHE A 378 43.64 -0.08 13.05
C PHE A 378 44.05 1.13 13.90
N GLY A 379 43.09 1.91 14.39
CA GLY A 379 43.33 2.95 15.40
C GLY A 379 42.85 4.34 15.00
N LEU A 380 43.62 5.38 15.34
CA LEU A 380 43.17 6.77 15.31
C LEU A 380 44.08 7.66 14.46
N ASN A 381 43.51 8.46 13.55
CA ASN A 381 44.25 9.45 12.76
C ASN A 381 45.41 8.87 11.93
N ASN A 382 45.34 7.61 11.50
CA ASN A 382 46.38 7.05 10.63
C ASN A 382 46.13 7.43 9.18
N THR A 383 47.19 7.59 8.41
CA THR A 383 47.15 7.88 6.97
C THR A 383 47.96 6.83 6.21
N ILE A 384 47.34 6.21 5.21
CA ILE A 384 48.04 5.34 4.25
C ILE A 384 47.97 5.96 2.86
N GLY A 385 49.10 5.95 2.14
CA GLY A 385 49.20 6.50 0.78
C GLY A 385 49.46 8.01 0.74
N GLY A 386 49.10 8.62 -0.40
CA GLY A 386 49.25 10.05 -0.66
C GLY A 386 50.56 10.43 -1.36
N ASN A 387 51.24 9.48 -2.02
CA ASN A 387 52.48 9.73 -2.77
C ASN A 387 52.37 9.38 -4.27
N GLY A 388 51.17 8.99 -4.74
CA GLY A 388 50.92 8.70 -6.15
C GLY A 388 51.54 7.38 -6.64
N THR A 389 51.92 6.51 -5.72
CA THR A 389 52.54 5.20 -6.03
C THR A 389 51.75 4.11 -5.33
N ILE A 390 51.62 2.96 -5.98
CA ILE A 390 50.87 1.82 -5.44
C ILE A 390 51.40 1.50 -4.04
N ASN A 391 50.51 1.43 -3.05
CA ASN A 391 50.88 1.30 -1.65
C ASN A 391 50.04 0.22 -0.96
N TYR A 392 50.67 -0.90 -0.62
CA TYR A 392 50.06 -2.02 0.10
C TYR A 392 50.44 -2.02 1.58
N ALA A 393 50.09 -0.97 2.32
CA ALA A 393 50.59 -0.80 3.68
C ALA A 393 49.60 -1.17 4.79
N THR A 394 50.20 -1.41 5.95
CA THR A 394 49.50 -1.56 7.22
C THR A 394 49.84 -0.40 8.16
N SER A 395 48.86 0.09 8.91
CA SER A 395 49.07 1.12 9.93
C SER A 395 48.24 0.84 11.17
N ILE A 396 48.92 0.66 12.30
CA ILE A 396 48.32 0.30 13.59
C ILE A 396 48.73 1.31 14.65
N GLY A 397 47.76 1.91 15.33
CA GLY A 397 47.99 2.83 16.44
C GLY A 397 47.47 4.25 16.15
N THR A 398 48.25 5.28 16.42
CA THR A 398 47.76 6.67 16.39
C THR A 398 48.66 7.62 15.60
N ARG A 399 48.09 8.43 14.71
CA ARG A 399 48.81 9.47 13.95
C ARG A 399 49.99 8.93 13.13
N ASN A 400 49.92 7.68 12.66
CA ASN A 400 50.96 7.11 11.82
C ASN A 400 50.72 7.44 10.34
N THR A 401 51.79 7.46 9.55
CA THR A 401 51.78 7.69 8.10
C THR A 401 52.58 6.59 7.38
N SER A 402 51.90 5.72 6.63
CA SER A 402 52.54 4.65 5.85
C SER A 402 52.50 4.98 4.35
N LYS A 403 53.63 5.38 3.77
CA LYS A 403 53.78 5.81 2.36
C LYS A 403 54.52 4.82 1.47
N GLY A 404 55.36 3.95 2.04
CA GLY A 404 56.09 2.94 1.28
C GLY A 404 55.20 1.80 0.81
N HIS A 405 55.44 1.28 -0.39
CA HIS A 405 54.81 0.05 -0.88
C HIS A 405 55.18 -1.12 0.05
N VAL A 406 54.19 -1.90 0.52
CA VAL A 406 54.38 -2.98 1.52
C VAL A 406 54.96 -2.48 2.87
N SER A 407 54.77 -1.21 3.21
CA SER A 407 55.25 -0.68 4.49
C SER A 407 54.29 -0.97 5.65
N THR A 408 54.83 -1.00 6.87
CA THR A 408 54.04 -1.23 8.10
C THR A 408 54.44 -0.25 9.18
N THR A 409 53.48 0.44 9.79
CA THR A 409 53.70 1.26 10.99
C THR A 409 52.92 0.70 12.18
N ILE A 410 53.57 0.55 13.34
CA ILE A 410 52.93 0.10 14.59
C ILE A 410 53.38 0.98 15.76
N GLY A 411 52.48 1.85 16.25
CA GLY A 411 52.80 2.76 17.36
C GLY A 411 52.12 4.12 17.26
N SER A 412 52.84 5.19 17.60
CA SER A 412 52.30 6.56 17.59
C SER A 412 53.22 7.54 16.87
N ASP A 413 52.65 8.40 16.03
CA ASP A 413 53.39 9.47 15.34
C ASP A 413 54.56 8.94 14.48
N LEU A 414 54.36 7.79 13.84
CA LEU A 414 55.36 7.14 13.00
C LEU A 414 55.22 7.51 11.52
N MET A 415 56.33 7.43 10.78
CA MET A 415 56.36 7.56 9.33
C MET A 415 57.20 6.45 8.71
N ALA A 416 56.57 5.60 7.90
CA ALA A 416 57.25 4.64 7.01
C ALA A 416 57.21 5.19 5.59
N ASN A 417 58.36 5.51 5.01
CA ASN A 417 58.46 6.17 3.70
C ASN A 417 59.19 5.31 2.66
N SER A 418 59.86 4.22 3.08
CA SER A 418 60.58 3.34 2.16
C SER A 418 59.80 2.08 1.79
N PHE A 419 60.08 1.55 0.60
CA PHE A 419 59.60 0.26 0.12
C PHE A 419 59.84 -0.87 1.15
N SER A 420 58.83 -1.67 1.48
CA SER A 420 58.87 -2.79 2.41
C SER A 420 59.34 -2.47 3.84
N GLU A 421 59.28 -1.20 4.25
CA GLU A 421 59.77 -0.75 5.55
C GLU A 421 58.80 -1.09 6.69
N ILE A 422 59.33 -1.56 7.81
CA ILE A 422 58.60 -1.68 9.08
C ILE A 422 59.08 -0.60 10.05
N VAL A 423 58.15 0.12 10.68
CA VAL A 423 58.45 1.15 11.69
C VAL A 423 57.64 0.89 12.95
N LEU A 424 58.33 0.86 14.09
CA LEU A 424 57.75 0.60 15.41
C LEU A 424 57.99 1.77 16.37
N GLY A 425 57.16 1.90 17.41
CA GLY A 425 57.43 2.79 18.56
C GLY A 425 56.79 4.16 18.46
N ARG A 426 57.56 5.23 18.71
CA ARG A 426 57.05 6.61 18.67
C ARG A 426 58.02 7.62 18.06
N TRP A 427 57.52 8.55 17.24
CA TRP A 427 58.30 9.68 16.70
C TRP A 427 59.65 9.24 16.09
N ASN A 428 59.63 8.33 15.11
CA ASN A 428 60.85 7.90 14.44
C ASN A 428 61.51 9.05 13.67
N GLU A 429 62.83 9.00 13.56
CA GLU A 429 63.59 9.89 12.69
C GLU A 429 63.29 9.51 11.22
N ILE A 430 63.03 10.52 10.40
CA ILE A 430 62.48 10.35 9.05
C ILE A 430 63.62 10.44 8.04
N ALA A 431 63.84 9.39 7.25
CA ALA A 431 64.63 9.48 6.03
C ALA A 431 63.74 10.03 4.90
N SER A 432 63.57 11.36 4.83
CA SER A 432 62.70 12.01 3.83
C SER A 432 63.16 11.80 2.38
N THR A 433 64.35 11.24 2.18
CA THR A 433 64.93 10.90 0.90
C THR A 433 64.65 9.46 0.46
N SER A 434 64.00 8.64 1.30
CA SER A 434 63.77 7.23 0.96
C SER A 434 62.75 7.03 -0.14
N ASN A 435 62.97 5.99 -0.94
CA ASN A 435 62.16 5.65 -2.09
C ASN A 435 60.96 4.78 -1.66
N PRO A 436 59.72 5.24 -1.90
CA PRO A 436 58.51 4.52 -1.50
C PRO A 436 58.23 3.29 -2.37
N SER A 437 58.79 3.20 -3.58
CA SER A 437 58.36 2.25 -4.61
C SER A 437 59.42 1.21 -4.98
N ASN A 438 60.69 1.49 -4.71
CA ASN A 438 61.81 0.65 -5.16
C ASN A 438 62.71 0.25 -4.00
N TRP A 439 63.32 -0.93 -4.13
CA TRP A 439 64.33 -1.42 -3.19
C TRP A 439 65.64 -0.64 -3.37
N ILE A 440 65.94 0.30 -2.47
CA ILE A 440 67.19 1.06 -2.45
C ILE A 440 68.03 0.64 -1.26
N GLY A 441 69.25 0.13 -1.49
CA GLY A 441 70.10 -0.42 -0.41
C GLY A 441 70.34 0.53 0.76
N THR A 442 70.43 1.84 0.51
CA THR A 442 70.64 2.86 1.54
C THR A 442 69.37 3.26 2.30
N ASP A 443 68.22 2.68 1.97
CA ASP A 443 66.97 2.96 2.68
C ASP A 443 66.74 2.01 3.85
N PRO A 444 66.01 2.45 4.89
CA PRO A 444 65.62 1.58 6.00
C PRO A 444 64.71 0.43 5.56
N ILE A 445 64.91 -0.76 6.12
CA ILE A 445 63.95 -1.86 6.13
C ILE A 445 63.23 -1.98 7.48
N LEU A 446 63.89 -1.59 8.58
CA LEU A 446 63.31 -1.55 9.92
C LEU A 446 63.77 -0.30 10.67
N GLN A 447 62.83 0.40 11.32
CA GLN A 447 63.12 1.47 12.27
C GLN A 447 62.36 1.27 13.58
N VAL A 448 63.00 1.58 14.70
CA VAL A 448 62.36 1.62 16.03
C VAL A 448 62.48 3.03 16.59
N GLY A 449 61.39 3.80 16.53
CA GLY A 449 61.31 5.17 17.03
C GLY A 449 61.17 5.24 18.56
N ILE A 450 61.92 6.14 19.18
CA ILE A 450 61.87 6.46 20.62
C ILE A 450 61.85 7.98 20.85
N GLY A 451 61.39 8.75 19.87
CA GLY A 451 61.28 10.20 19.99
C GLY A 451 60.19 10.60 20.98
N THR A 452 60.30 11.82 21.51
CA THR A 452 59.37 12.33 22.54
C THR A 452 58.42 13.40 22.01
N SER A 453 58.79 14.07 20.92
CA SER A 453 57.97 15.10 20.23
C SER A 453 58.28 15.14 18.73
N ASP A 454 57.49 15.92 18.00
CA ASP A 454 57.69 16.24 16.57
C ASP A 454 59.05 16.88 16.25
N THR A 455 59.59 17.61 17.23
CA THR A 455 60.87 18.32 17.22
C THR A 455 62.02 17.47 17.81
N ALA A 456 61.70 16.38 18.51
CA ALA A 456 62.66 15.47 19.13
C ALA A 456 62.45 14.02 18.65
N LYS A 457 62.40 13.87 17.32
CA LYS A 457 62.34 12.56 16.65
C LYS A 457 63.66 11.83 16.81
N LYS A 458 63.60 10.53 17.06
CA LYS A 458 64.81 9.71 17.27
C LYS A 458 64.53 8.23 17.04
N ASN A 459 65.49 7.53 16.44
CA ASN A 459 65.49 6.08 16.37
C ASN A 459 66.40 5.47 17.45
N ALA A 460 65.97 4.35 18.04
CA ALA A 460 66.81 3.47 18.84
C ALA A 460 67.62 2.52 17.95
N LEU A 461 66.99 2.04 16.88
CA LEU A 461 67.52 1.08 15.92
C LEU A 461 67.05 1.45 14.51
N THR A 462 67.96 1.38 13.54
CA THR A 462 67.67 1.44 12.11
C THR A 462 68.45 0.33 11.41
N ILE A 463 67.76 -0.51 10.64
CA ILE A 463 68.37 -1.52 9.76
C ILE A 463 68.12 -1.08 8.33
N TYR A 464 69.17 -1.07 7.50
CA TYR A 464 69.12 -0.71 6.09
C TYR A 464 68.98 -1.95 5.20
N LYS A 465 68.45 -1.74 3.99
CA LYS A 465 68.24 -2.78 2.99
C LYS A 465 69.54 -3.42 2.48
N ASP A 466 70.68 -2.75 2.61
CA ASP A 466 72.02 -3.27 2.30
C ASP A 466 72.65 -4.06 3.47
N GLY A 467 71.91 -4.25 4.57
CA GLY A 467 72.35 -5.03 5.74
C GLY A 467 73.05 -4.22 6.82
N LYS A 468 73.29 -2.91 6.62
CA LYS A 468 73.87 -2.06 7.67
C LYS A 468 72.89 -1.86 8.83
N VAL A 469 73.43 -1.81 10.05
CA VAL A 469 72.65 -1.59 11.28
C VAL A 469 73.20 -0.37 12.02
N GLN A 470 72.32 0.54 12.39
CA GLN A 470 72.61 1.69 13.24
C GLN A 470 71.86 1.54 14.57
N VAL A 471 72.59 1.63 15.69
CA VAL A 471 72.02 1.63 17.05
C VAL A 471 72.37 2.96 17.72
N ASN A 472 71.35 3.69 18.17
CA ASN A 472 71.54 5.02 18.75
C ASN A 472 71.75 4.93 20.27
N GLN A 473 72.89 5.45 20.75
CA GLN A 473 73.36 5.38 22.13
C GLN A 473 73.55 3.96 22.70
N LEU A 474 74.68 3.33 22.36
CA LEU A 474 75.31 2.41 23.30
C LEU A 474 75.61 3.20 24.58
N LYS A 475 74.97 2.88 25.71
CA LYS A 475 75.28 3.53 26.98
C LYS A 475 76.79 3.38 27.28
N GLY A 476 77.47 4.51 27.36
CA GLY A 476 78.80 4.66 27.95
C GLY A 476 79.56 5.86 27.39
N THR A 477 80.25 6.59 28.25
CA THR A 477 81.16 7.68 27.86
C THR A 477 82.34 7.12 27.03
N GLY A 478 82.69 7.79 25.93
CA GLY A 478 83.79 7.44 25.01
C GLY A 478 83.33 6.86 23.67
N ASN A 479 84.07 7.17 22.60
CA ASN A 479 83.87 6.67 21.23
C ASN A 479 83.85 5.14 21.23
N ALA A 480 82.68 4.53 21.10
CA ALA A 480 82.51 3.09 21.03
C ALA A 480 81.67 2.71 19.81
N PHE A 481 82.09 1.65 19.13
CA PHE A 481 81.44 1.06 17.97
C PHE A 481 80.47 -0.06 18.43
N ALA A 482 79.35 -0.24 17.71
CA ALA A 482 78.49 -1.41 17.85
C ALA A 482 79.04 -2.51 16.94
N CYS A 483 79.47 -3.63 17.51
CA CYS A 483 80.01 -4.76 16.76
C CYS A 483 79.13 -6.00 16.95
N ILE A 484 79.15 -6.89 15.95
CA ILE A 484 78.48 -8.19 15.98
C ILE A 484 79.60 -9.24 16.04
N ASP A 485 79.53 -10.18 16.98
CA ASP A 485 80.51 -11.28 17.06
C ASP A 485 80.20 -12.40 16.05
N ALA A 486 81.09 -13.40 15.97
CA ALA A 486 80.95 -14.53 15.05
C ALA A 486 79.68 -15.38 15.30
N ASP A 487 79.06 -15.23 16.47
CA ASP A 487 77.84 -15.92 16.86
C ASP A 487 76.58 -15.04 16.65
N GLY A 488 76.75 -13.82 16.12
CA GLY A 488 75.66 -12.89 15.85
C GLY A 488 75.24 -12.01 17.03
N ASN A 489 75.98 -12.01 18.14
CA ASN A 489 75.63 -11.21 19.31
C ASN A 489 76.13 -9.77 19.17
N LEU A 490 75.25 -8.82 19.50
CA LEU A 490 75.57 -7.40 19.53
C LEU A 490 76.35 -7.03 20.80
N PHE A 491 77.53 -6.42 20.66
CA PHE A 491 78.33 -5.94 21.79
C PHE A 491 78.91 -4.53 21.55
N ARG A 492 79.20 -3.82 22.65
CA ARG A 492 79.88 -2.52 22.63
C ARG A 492 81.38 -2.75 22.53
N SER A 493 82.02 -2.19 21.50
CA SER A 493 83.47 -2.22 21.34
C SER A 493 84.06 -0.83 21.46
N THR A 494 85.17 -0.68 22.18
CA THR A 494 85.96 0.57 22.22
C THR A 494 87.03 0.62 21.13
N THR A 495 87.12 -0.41 20.29
CA THR A 495 88.02 -0.51 19.12
C THR A 495 87.21 -0.78 17.85
N PRO A 496 87.67 -0.39 16.64
CA PRO A 496 86.95 -0.65 15.39
C PRO A 496 86.62 -2.14 15.22
N CYS A 497 85.43 -2.46 14.69
CA CYS A 497 85.03 -3.85 14.47
C CYS A 497 85.97 -4.51 13.45
N THR A 498 86.64 -5.60 13.84
CA THR A 498 87.40 -6.43 12.90
C THR A 498 86.44 -7.31 12.07
N PRO A 499 86.72 -7.53 10.77
CA PRO A 499 85.85 -8.30 9.87
C PRO A 499 85.54 -9.71 10.34
#